data_AF-A6KCU7-F1
#
_entry.id   AF-A6KCU7-F1
#
_cell.length_a   1.000
_cell.length_b   1.000
_cell.length_c   1.000
_cell.angle_alpha   90.00
_cell.angle_beta   90.00
_cell.angle_gamma   90.00
#
_symmetry.space_group_name_H-M   'P 1'
#
loop_
_entity.id
_entity.type
_entity.pdbx_description
1 polymer ?
#
loop_
_entity_poly.entity_id
_entity_poly.type
_entity_poly.pdbx_seq_one_letter_code
_entity_poly.pdbx_strand_id
1 'polypeptide(L)'
;MGRGFLRGVLTLLPLRSVLQVQHCMLVSEPDLPPKRPRNNLMAPPRIGTHNGTFHCDEALACALLRLLPEYRNAEIVRTRDPEKLALCDIVVDVGGEYNPQRHRYDHHQR
;
A
#
# COMPACT_ATOMS: atom_id res chain seq x y z
N MET A 1 36.04 14.17 61.20
CA MET A 1 36.72 14.55 59.94
C MET A 1 36.95 13.30 59.10
N GLY A 2 36.31 13.18 57.93
CA GLY A 2 36.49 12.04 57.03
C GLY A 2 36.09 12.41 55.61
N ARG A 3 37.10 12.49 54.73
CA ARG A 3 37.09 12.79 53.29
C ARG A 3 36.26 11.68 52.57
N GLY A 4 35.33 11.95 51.66
CA GLY A 4 35.53 12.50 50.32
C GLY A 4 35.88 11.38 49.32
N PHE A 5 34.90 10.85 48.56
CA PHE A 5 35.17 10.06 47.36
C PHE A 5 34.08 10.25 46.30
N LEU A 6 34.52 10.36 45.05
CA LEU A 6 33.82 10.98 43.93
C LEU A 6 32.86 10.06 43.16
N ARG A 7 31.82 10.73 42.65
CA ARG A 7 30.95 10.53 41.48
C ARG A 7 31.39 9.50 40.41
N GLY A 8 30.40 8.79 39.87
CA GLY A 8 30.44 8.17 38.54
C GLY A 8 29.12 7.47 38.17
N VAL A 9 28.08 8.23 37.82
CA VAL A 9 26.84 7.65 37.25
C VAL A 9 27.04 7.50 35.74
N LEU A 10 27.09 6.26 35.28
CA LEU A 10 27.22 5.88 33.88
C LEU A 10 25.88 6.12 33.14
N THR A 11 25.78 7.20 32.37
CA THR A 11 24.65 7.42 31.45
C THR A 11 24.91 6.70 30.12
N LEU A 12 24.24 5.58 29.91
CA LEU A 12 24.16 4.89 28.62
C LEU A 12 23.16 5.62 27.70
N LEU A 13 23.67 6.36 26.72
CA LEU A 13 22.88 6.88 25.60
C LEU A 13 22.75 5.81 24.50
N PRO A 14 21.59 5.69 23.82
CA PRO A 14 21.37 4.65 22.83
C PRO A 14 22.12 4.95 21.52
N LEU A 15 22.74 3.91 20.97
CA LEU A 15 23.34 3.87 19.63
C LEU A 15 22.28 4.23 18.58
N ARG A 16 22.47 5.37 17.89
CA ARG A 16 21.72 5.69 16.67
C ARG A 16 22.33 4.91 15.50
N SER A 17 21.52 4.06 14.90
CA SER A 17 21.84 3.32 13.67
C SER A 17 22.04 4.31 12.51
N VAL A 18 23.25 4.29 11.95
CA VAL A 18 23.61 4.98 10.71
C VAL A 18 23.62 3.91 9.63
N LEU A 19 22.57 3.88 8.78
CA LEU A 19 22.72 3.38 7.42
C LEU A 19 21.84 4.25 6.50
N GLN A 20 22.51 5.27 5.95
CA GLN A 20 22.00 6.21 4.97
C GLN A 20 22.09 5.55 3.60
N VAL A 21 20.95 5.07 3.08
CA VAL A 21 20.84 4.69 1.66
C VAL A 21 20.62 5.98 0.87
N GLN A 22 21.57 6.25 -0.04
CA GLN A 22 21.54 7.41 -0.92
C GLN A 22 20.32 7.36 -1.85
N HIS A 23 19.45 8.35 -1.66
CA HIS A 23 18.47 8.83 -2.62
C HIS A 23 19.18 9.25 -3.92
N CYS A 24 18.69 8.77 -5.07
CA CYS A 24 18.99 9.34 -6.36
C CYS A 24 17.72 9.37 -7.23
N MET A 25 17.45 10.55 -7.78
CA MET A 25 16.43 10.96 -8.74
C MET A 25 15.05 11.37 -8.22
N LEU A 26 14.86 12.70 -8.28
CA LEU A 26 13.64 13.48 -8.15
C LEU A 26 12.57 12.99 -9.14
N VAL A 27 11.56 12.30 -8.62
CA VAL A 27 10.21 12.39 -9.18
C VAL A 27 9.34 12.81 -8.01
N SER A 28 8.85 14.05 -8.05
CA SER A 28 7.79 14.49 -7.15
C SER A 28 6.53 13.76 -7.57
N GLU A 29 6.31 12.58 -6.98
CA GLU A 29 5.02 11.93 -7.03
C GLU A 29 3.98 12.95 -6.53
N PRO A 30 2.87 13.20 -7.26
CA PRO A 30 1.78 13.93 -6.66
C PRO A 30 1.31 13.07 -5.47
N ASP A 31 1.54 13.57 -4.26
CA ASP A 31 1.06 13.01 -3.00
C ASP A 31 -0.48 13.02 -3.02
N LEU A 32 -1.06 12.11 -3.79
CA LEU A 32 -2.48 11.85 -3.75
C LEU A 32 -2.75 11.22 -2.38
N PRO A 33 -3.69 11.78 -1.61
CA PRO A 33 -3.87 11.42 -0.22
C PRO A 33 -4.17 9.92 -0.09
N PRO A 34 -3.71 9.27 0.99
CA PRO A 34 -4.02 7.87 1.26
C PRO A 34 -5.52 7.65 1.20
N LYS A 35 -5.91 6.48 0.67
CA LYS A 35 -7.31 6.16 0.41
C LYS A 35 -8.13 6.36 1.70
N ARG A 36 -9.13 7.24 1.65
CA ARG A 36 -10.00 7.54 2.81
C ARG A 36 -10.71 6.26 3.27
N PRO A 37 -10.81 5.99 4.59
CA PRO A 37 -11.57 4.87 5.11
C PRO A 37 -13.05 5.07 4.75
N ARG A 38 -13.62 4.13 3.98
CA ARG A 38 -14.98 4.23 3.49
C ARG A 38 -15.95 3.85 4.62
N ASN A 39 -16.86 4.75 4.95
CA ASN A 39 -18.04 4.44 5.75
C ASN A 39 -18.97 3.52 4.92
N ASN A 40 -19.46 2.46 5.55
CA ASN A 40 -20.00 1.25 4.91
C ASN A 40 -21.37 1.42 4.21
N LEU A 41 -21.76 2.64 3.79
CA LEU A 41 -23.16 2.98 3.50
C LEU A 41 -23.46 3.58 2.11
N MET A 42 -22.47 3.77 1.21
CA MET A 42 -22.73 4.53 -0.04
C MET A 42 -22.59 3.78 -1.37
N ALA A 43 -21.94 2.61 -1.43
CA ALA A 43 -21.95 1.68 -2.58
C ALA A 43 -21.08 0.45 -2.23
N PRO A 44 -21.28 -0.72 -2.87
CA PRO A 44 -20.34 -1.82 -2.73
C PRO A 44 -18.93 -1.39 -3.19
N PRO A 45 -17.86 -1.91 -2.57
CA PRO A 45 -16.49 -1.67 -3.03
C PRO A 45 -16.28 -2.20 -4.45
N ARG A 46 -15.29 -1.68 -5.17
CA ARG A 46 -15.00 -2.06 -6.56
C ARG A 46 -13.57 -2.59 -6.70
N ILE A 47 -13.42 -3.81 -7.20
CA ILE A 47 -12.14 -4.45 -7.52
C ILE A 47 -11.91 -4.30 -9.03
N GLY A 48 -10.89 -3.55 -9.43
CA GLY A 48 -10.46 -3.45 -10.82
C GLY A 48 -9.47 -4.56 -11.20
N THR A 49 -9.67 -5.21 -12.34
CA THR A 49 -8.72 -6.15 -12.96
C THR A 49 -8.73 -6.00 -14.48
N HIS A 50 -7.77 -6.61 -15.19
CA HIS A 50 -7.71 -6.55 -16.63
C HIS A 50 -8.91 -7.25 -17.31
N ASN A 51 -9.24 -6.82 -18.53
CA ASN A 51 -10.27 -7.44 -19.37
C ASN A 51 -9.69 -8.38 -20.44
N GLY A 52 -8.55 -9.00 -20.16
CA GLY A 52 -7.87 -9.91 -21.09
C GLY A 52 -8.38 -11.34 -21.01
N THR A 53 -7.60 -12.24 -21.61
CA THR A 53 -7.71 -13.69 -21.38
C THR A 53 -7.67 -14.00 -19.90
N PHE A 54 -8.33 -15.08 -19.50
CA PHE A 54 -8.31 -15.53 -18.11
C PHE A 54 -6.88 -15.84 -17.66
N HIS A 55 -6.45 -15.19 -16.59
CA HIS A 55 -5.26 -15.57 -15.84
C HIS A 55 -5.65 -16.01 -14.43
N CYS A 56 -4.90 -16.96 -13.87
CA CYS A 56 -5.24 -17.58 -12.59
C CYS A 56 -5.03 -16.63 -11.40
N ASP A 57 -4.00 -15.80 -11.48
CA ASP A 57 -3.64 -14.77 -10.52
C ASP A 57 -4.74 -13.71 -10.36
N GLU A 58 -5.29 -13.14 -11.43
CA GLU A 58 -6.37 -12.16 -11.31
C GLU A 58 -7.61 -12.75 -10.61
N ALA A 59 -7.96 -13.99 -10.95
CA ALA A 59 -9.10 -14.68 -10.38
C ALA A 59 -8.87 -15.03 -8.91
N LEU A 60 -7.67 -15.51 -8.58
CA LEU A 60 -7.26 -15.81 -7.21
C LEU A 60 -7.27 -14.53 -6.35
N ALA A 61 -6.71 -13.42 -6.84
CA ALA A 61 -6.71 -12.14 -6.14
C ALA A 61 -8.14 -11.67 -5.84
N CYS A 62 -9.04 -11.69 -6.85
CA CYS A 62 -10.44 -11.32 -6.66
C CYS A 62 -11.15 -12.21 -5.63
N ALA A 63 -10.90 -13.52 -5.65
CA ALA A 63 -11.48 -14.47 -4.70
C ALA A 63 -10.99 -14.22 -3.27
N LEU A 64 -9.68 -14.06 -3.08
CA LEU A 64 -9.08 -13.80 -1.77
C LEU A 64 -9.58 -12.48 -1.17
N LEU A 65 -9.68 -11.42 -1.99
CA LEU A 65 -10.21 -10.14 -1.54
C LEU A 65 -11.65 -10.28 -1.06
N ARG A 66 -12.51 -11.01 -1.77
CA ARG A 66 -13.91 -11.25 -1.36
C ARG A 66 -14.06 -12.08 -0.09
N LEU A 67 -13.02 -12.74 0.41
CA LEU A 67 -13.05 -13.38 1.74
C LEU A 67 -12.99 -12.33 2.87
N LEU A 68 -12.45 -11.14 2.60
CA LEU A 68 -12.36 -10.06 3.57
C LEU A 68 -13.73 -9.42 3.79
N PRO A 69 -14.10 -9.07 5.04
CA PRO A 69 -15.37 -8.38 5.32
C PRO A 69 -15.55 -7.09 4.53
N GLU A 70 -14.46 -6.33 4.32
CA GLU A 70 -14.46 -5.06 3.57
C GLU A 70 -14.89 -5.25 2.11
N TYR A 71 -14.45 -6.32 1.45
CA TYR A 71 -14.67 -6.55 0.01
C TYR A 71 -15.65 -7.69 -0.27
N ARG A 72 -16.33 -8.22 0.75
CA ARG A 72 -17.24 -9.39 0.64
C ARG A 72 -18.25 -9.26 -0.50
N ASN A 73 -18.81 -8.06 -0.66
CA ASN A 73 -19.83 -7.75 -1.68
C ASN A 73 -19.26 -6.89 -2.81
N ALA A 74 -17.94 -6.89 -3.01
CA ALA A 74 -17.31 -6.00 -3.97
C ALA A 74 -17.69 -6.34 -5.42
N GLU A 75 -17.99 -5.32 -6.22
CA GLU A 75 -18.17 -5.42 -7.66
C GLU A 75 -16.81 -5.70 -8.33
N ILE A 76 -16.77 -6.60 -9.32
CA ILE A 76 -15.57 -6.85 -10.12
C ILE A 76 -15.69 -6.07 -11.42
N VAL A 77 -14.75 -5.16 -11.65
CA VAL A 77 -14.67 -4.30 -12.84
C VAL A 77 -13.52 -4.79 -13.71
N ARG A 78 -13.84 -5.50 -14.81
CA ARG A 78 -12.83 -5.95 -15.79
C ARG A 78 -12.60 -4.87 -16.84
N THR A 79 -11.46 -4.18 -16.81
CA THR A 79 -11.14 -3.10 -17.76
C THR A 79 -9.64 -2.78 -17.81
N ARG A 80 -9.20 -2.10 -18.86
CA ARG A 80 -7.88 -1.45 -18.96
C ARG A 80 -7.97 0.08 -19.06
N ASP A 81 -9.19 0.61 -18.96
CA ASP A 81 -9.46 2.03 -19.03
C ASP A 81 -8.98 2.70 -17.72
N PRO A 82 -7.96 3.58 -17.78
CA PRO A 82 -7.37 4.17 -16.58
C PRO A 82 -8.37 5.02 -15.79
N GLU A 83 -9.35 5.64 -16.45
CA GLU A 83 -10.37 6.45 -15.77
C GLU A 83 -11.29 5.56 -14.93
N LYS A 84 -11.67 4.39 -15.45
CA LYS A 84 -12.48 3.41 -14.70
C LYS A 84 -11.69 2.77 -13.55
N LEU A 85 -10.40 2.52 -13.76
CA LEU A 85 -9.50 1.98 -12.73
C LEU A 85 -9.25 3.00 -11.61
N ALA A 86 -9.19 4.29 -11.92
CA ALA A 86 -9.07 5.35 -10.92
C ALA A 86 -10.27 5.39 -9.95
N LEU A 87 -11.46 4.99 -10.42
CA LEU A 87 -12.68 4.88 -9.62
C LEU A 87 -12.78 3.58 -8.80
N CYS A 88 -11.82 2.65 -8.94
CA CYS A 88 -11.82 1.39 -8.21
C CYS A 88 -11.15 1.53 -6.83
N ASP A 89 -11.70 0.80 -5.86
CA ASP A 89 -11.23 0.76 -4.49
C ASP A 89 -9.89 0.06 -4.35
N ILE A 90 -9.67 -0.97 -5.15
CA ILE A 90 -8.45 -1.74 -5.25
C ILE A 90 -8.29 -2.16 -6.71
N VAL A 91 -7.06 -2.16 -7.21
CA VAL A 91 -6.74 -2.62 -8.57
C VAL A 91 -5.66 -3.68 -8.49
N VAL A 92 -5.88 -4.79 -9.18
CA VAL A 92 -4.98 -5.93 -9.23
C VAL A 92 -4.70 -6.27 -10.69
N ASP A 93 -3.49 -6.72 -10.98
CA ASP A 93 -3.12 -7.30 -12.29
C ASP A 93 -3.35 -6.39 -13.52
N VAL A 94 -3.43 -5.07 -13.28
CA VAL A 94 -3.61 -4.06 -14.33
C VAL A 94 -3.18 -2.67 -13.86
N GLY A 95 -2.71 -1.84 -14.79
CA GLY A 95 -2.39 -0.43 -14.57
C GLY A 95 -0.90 -0.09 -14.49
N GLY A 96 -0.02 -1.09 -14.50
CA GLY A 96 1.44 -0.93 -14.48
C GLY A 96 1.99 -0.32 -13.19
N GLU A 97 1.19 -0.24 -12.13
CA GLU A 97 1.52 0.45 -10.88
C GLU A 97 1.50 -0.53 -9.69
N TYR A 98 2.56 -0.49 -8.87
CA TYR A 98 2.55 -1.05 -7.53
C TYR A 98 2.60 0.08 -6.51
N ASN A 99 1.48 0.30 -5.84
CA ASN A 99 1.35 1.31 -4.80
C ASN A 99 0.45 0.79 -3.67
N PRO A 100 1.04 0.24 -2.60
CA PRO A 100 0.29 -0.29 -1.46
C PRO A 100 -0.55 0.77 -0.72
N GLN A 101 -0.13 2.04 -0.72
CA GLN A 101 -0.89 3.12 -0.07
C GLN A 101 -2.18 3.46 -0.82
N ARG A 102 -2.21 3.18 -2.14
CA ARG A 102 -3.36 3.42 -3.03
C ARG A 102 -4.10 2.14 -3.41
N HIS A 103 -3.70 1.00 -2.84
CA HIS A 103 -4.24 -0.32 -3.18
C HIS A 103 -4.14 -0.61 -4.69
N ARG A 104 -2.95 -0.42 -5.25
CA ARG A 104 -2.61 -0.75 -6.64
C ARG A 104 -1.55 -1.85 -6.63
N TYR A 105 -1.88 -2.99 -7.22
CA TYR A 105 -1.08 -4.19 -7.17
C TYR A 105 -0.97 -4.81 -8.56
N ASP A 106 -0.22 -4.14 -9.44
CA ASP A 106 0.17 -4.73 -10.71
C ASP A 106 1.60 -5.28 -10.62
N HIS A 107 1.79 -6.50 -11.13
CA HIS A 107 3.08 -7.18 -11.21
C HIS A 107 3.76 -6.99 -12.58
N HIS A 108 3.10 -6.36 -13.56
CA HIS A 108 3.63 -6.06 -14.89
C HIS A 108 4.66 -4.91 -14.90
N GLN A 109 5.55 -4.85 -13.92
CA GLN A 109 6.59 -3.83 -13.82
C GLN A 109 7.62 -4.04 -14.93
N ARG A 110 7.83 -2.99 -15.74
CA ARG A 110 8.88 -2.93 -16.76
C ARG A 110 9.84 -1.81 -16.44
#